data_AF-A0A836JJI2-F1
#
_entry.id   AF-A0A836JJI2-F1
#
_cell.length_a   1.000
_cell.length_b   1.000
_cell.length_c   1.000
_cell.angle_alpha   90.00
_cell.angle_beta   90.00
_cell.angle_gamma   90.00
#
_symmetry.space_group_name_H-M   'P 1'
#
loop_
_entity.id
_entity.type
_entity.pdbx_description
1 polymer ?
#
loop_
_entity_poly.entity_id
_entity_poly.type
_entity_poly.pdbx_seq_one_letter_code
_entity_poly.pdbx_strand_id
1 'polypeptide(L)'
;CLAQNGRFLEIGKFDLISNNPLDMSTFQKGISFYGITLENMMIKNRNSERKRLMVTLLENGLSDGTIKPIQAKIFPKANIEEAFKYMASGKHIGKVGLC
;
A
#
# COMPACT_ATOMS: atom_id res chain seq x y z
N CYS A 1 0.84 4.15 -19.28
CA CYS A 1 1.45 2.84 -18.96
C CYS A 1 0.46 1.66 -18.88
N LEU A 2 -0.86 1.88 -18.91
CA LEU A 2 -1.83 0.78 -18.96
C LEU A 2 -1.94 0.20 -20.38
N ALA A 3 -1.71 -1.11 -20.49
CA ALA A 3 -1.94 -1.88 -21.70
C ALA A 3 -3.43 -2.26 -21.85
N GLN A 4 -3.78 -2.84 -23.01
CA GLN A 4 -5.11 -3.40 -23.26
C GLN A 4 -5.47 -4.42 -22.17
N ASN A 5 -6.69 -4.35 -21.65
CA ASN A 5 -7.21 -5.18 -20.55
C ASN A 5 -6.40 -5.10 -19.24
N GLY A 6 -5.60 -4.03 -19.07
CA GLY A 6 -4.81 -3.80 -17.88
C GLY A 6 -5.65 -3.53 -16.63
N ARG A 7 -5.04 -3.74 -15.46
CA ARG A 7 -5.65 -3.46 -14.16
C ARG A 7 -4.90 -2.32 -13.49
N PHE A 8 -5.61 -1.26 -13.16
CA PHE A 8 -5.07 -0.16 -12.38
C PHE A 8 -5.45 -0.36 -10.91
N LEU A 9 -4.43 -0.48 -10.05
CA LEU A 9 -4.58 -0.72 -8.62
C LEU A 9 -4.20 0.56 -7.87
N GLU A 10 -5.19 1.39 -7.58
CA GLU A 10 -4.99 2.65 -6.87
C GLU A 10 -4.92 2.40 -5.37
N ILE A 11 -3.77 2.71 -4.77
CA ILE A 11 -3.53 2.61 -3.32
C ILE A 11 -3.49 3.97 -2.63
N GLY A 12 -3.34 5.04 -3.41
CA GLY A 12 -3.40 6.41 -2.96
C GLY A 12 -4.82 6.79 -2.57
N LYS A 13 -4.94 7.65 -1.56
CA LYS A 13 -6.23 8.10 -1.02
C LYS A 13 -6.58 9.53 -1.46
N PHE A 14 -5.59 10.32 -1.89
CA PHE A 14 -5.74 11.75 -2.18
C PHE A 14 -6.75 11.99 -3.29
N ASP A 15 -6.52 11.46 -4.50
CA ASP A 15 -7.42 11.68 -5.65
C ASP A 15 -8.84 11.14 -5.41
N LEU A 16 -8.96 10.01 -4.72
CA LEU A 16 -10.25 9.42 -4.35
C LEU A 16 -11.03 10.29 -3.37
N ILE A 17 -10.37 10.88 -2.36
CA ILE A 17 -11.03 11.79 -1.41
C ILE A 17 -11.38 13.13 -2.08
N SER A 18 -10.47 13.65 -2.90
CA SER A 18 -10.64 14.92 -3.60
C SER A 18 -11.64 14.84 -4.77
N ASN A 19 -12.15 13.64 -5.08
CA ASN A 19 -13.04 13.39 -6.21
C ASN A 19 -12.48 13.95 -7.53
N ASN A 20 -11.18 13.75 -7.74
CA ASN A 20 -10.52 14.19 -8.96
C ASN A 20 -11.09 13.42 -10.17
N PRO A 21 -11.21 14.08 -11.34
CA PRO A 21 -11.83 13.46 -12.50
C PRO A 21 -11.00 12.28 -13.00
N LEU A 22 -11.69 11.18 -13.33
CA LEU A 22 -11.10 10.02 -14.00
C LEU A 22 -11.46 10.06 -15.49
N ASP A 23 -10.46 9.98 -16.35
CA ASP A 23 -10.68 9.96 -17.80
C ASP A 23 -11.29 8.62 -18.25
N MET A 24 -12.58 8.67 -18.57
CA MET A 24 -13.34 7.50 -19.00
C MET A 24 -12.91 6.93 -20.35
N SER A 25 -12.20 7.71 -21.18
CA SER A 25 -11.69 7.23 -22.47
C SER A 25 -10.73 6.05 -22.30
N THR A 26 -10.04 5.98 -21.15
CA THR A 26 -9.11 4.91 -20.84
C THR A 26 -9.76 3.52 -20.78
N PHE A 27 -11.06 3.44 -20.43
CA PHE A 27 -11.83 2.20 -20.38
C PHE A 27 -12.13 1.60 -21.76
N GLN A 28 -11.97 2.36 -22.85
CA GLN A 28 -12.07 1.81 -24.22
C GLN A 28 -11.01 0.72 -24.48
N LYS A 29 -9.89 0.76 -23.75
CA LYS A 29 -8.86 -0.28 -23.77
C LYS A 29 -9.24 -1.54 -22.97
N GLY A 30 -10.47 -1.63 -22.47
CA GLY A 30 -10.94 -2.74 -21.64
C GLY A 30 -10.29 -2.80 -20.25
N ILE A 31 -9.73 -1.69 -19.78
CA ILE A 31 -9.06 -1.67 -18.46
C ILE A 31 -10.07 -1.81 -17.32
N SER A 32 -9.58 -2.25 -16.16
CA SER A 32 -10.32 -2.25 -14.90
C SER A 32 -9.62 -1.37 -13.88
N PHE A 33 -10.38 -0.54 -13.17
CA PHE A 33 -9.88 0.35 -12.12
C PHE A 33 -10.31 -0.16 -10.74
N TYR A 34 -9.37 -0.30 -9.81
CA TYR A 34 -9.62 -0.78 -8.45
C TYR A 34 -9.05 0.21 -7.42
N GLY A 35 -9.92 0.86 -6.65
CA GLY A 35 -9.53 1.58 -5.44
C GLY A 35 -9.34 0.60 -4.28
N ILE A 36 -8.11 0.47 -3.77
CA ILE A 36 -7.75 -0.53 -2.75
C ILE A 36 -7.40 0.18 -1.45
N THR A 37 -8.18 -0.08 -0.39
CA THR A 37 -7.88 0.42 0.96
C THR A 37 -7.77 -0.73 1.96
N LEU A 38 -6.59 -0.91 2.54
CA LEU A 38 -6.34 -1.97 3.53
C LEU A 38 -7.11 -1.74 4.85
N GLU A 39 -7.37 -0.48 5.21
CA GLU A 39 -8.10 -0.07 6.42
C GLU A 39 -9.47 -0.75 6.52
N ASN A 40 -10.23 -0.78 5.42
CA ASN A 40 -11.55 -1.40 5.37
C ASN A 40 -11.49 -2.91 5.63
N MET A 41 -10.47 -3.60 5.10
CA MET A 41 -10.30 -5.04 5.31
C MET A 41 -9.89 -5.37 6.74
N MET A 42 -9.02 -4.55 7.36
CA MET A 42 -8.51 -4.79 8.70
C MET A 42 -9.52 -4.44 9.81
N ILE A 43 -10.22 -3.32 9.67
CA ILE A 43 -11.05 -2.74 10.73
C ILE A 43 -12.50 -3.22 10.63
N LYS A 44 -13.09 -3.21 9.43
CA LYS A 44 -14.54 -3.41 9.25
C LYS A 44 -14.94 -4.87 9.08
N ASN A 45 -14.00 -5.74 8.71
CA ASN A 45 -14.34 -7.09 8.25
C ASN A 45 -13.46 -8.16 8.90
N ARG A 46 -13.52 -8.22 10.25
CA ARG A 46 -12.66 -9.07 11.10
C ARG A 46 -12.65 -10.56 10.73
N ASN A 47 -13.74 -11.07 10.15
CA ASN A 47 -13.92 -12.47 9.75
C ASN A 47 -14.09 -12.68 8.24
N SER A 48 -13.54 -11.79 7.40
CA SER A 48 -13.66 -11.97 5.95
C SER A 48 -12.69 -13.03 5.39
N GLU A 49 -13.20 -13.88 4.47
CA GLU A 49 -12.39 -14.81 3.65
C GLU A 49 -11.15 -14.13 3.05
N ARG A 50 -11.30 -12.86 2.63
CA ARG A 50 -10.22 -12.05 2.05
C ARG A 50 -9.07 -11.81 3.03
N LYS A 51 -9.38 -11.54 4.31
CA LYS A 51 -8.36 -11.35 5.35
C LYS A 51 -7.61 -12.66 5.61
N ARG A 52 -8.31 -13.79 5.68
CA ARG A 52 -7.69 -15.12 5.79
C ARG A 52 -6.78 -15.40 4.61
N LEU A 53 -7.24 -15.17 3.38
CA LEU A 53 -6.43 -15.32 2.18
C LEU A 53 -5.17 -14.44 2.23
N MET A 54 -5.28 -13.17 2.65
CA MET A 54 -4.13 -12.30 2.79
C MET A 54 -3.11 -12.84 3.79
N VAL A 55 -3.56 -13.32 4.96
CA VAL A 55 -2.66 -13.92 5.96
C VAL A 55 -1.95 -15.15 5.40
N THR A 56 -2.68 -16.05 4.74
CA THR A 56 -2.06 -17.23 4.09
C THR A 56 -1.03 -16.84 3.03
N LEU A 57 -1.30 -15.81 2.22
CA LEU A 57 -0.33 -15.30 1.24
C LEU A 57 0.93 -14.74 1.91
N LEU A 58 0.79 -14.03 3.04
CA LEU A 58 1.91 -13.53 3.82
C LEU A 58 2.74 -14.65 4.44
N GLU A 59 2.09 -15.65 5.05
CA GLU A 59 2.76 -16.80 5.67
C GLU A 59 3.55 -17.60 4.63
N ASN A 60 2.94 -17.88 3.47
CA ASN A 60 3.61 -18.58 2.38
C ASN A 60 4.80 -17.78 1.85
N GLY A 61 4.62 -16.49 1.59
CA GLY A 61 5.69 -15.62 1.09
C GLY A 61 6.85 -15.44 2.08
N LEU A 62 6.58 -15.50 3.38
CA LEU A 62 7.63 -15.51 4.40
C LEU A 62 8.38 -16.86 4.42
N SER A 63 7.64 -17.96 4.31
CA SER A 63 8.18 -19.32 4.36
C SER A 63 9.03 -19.67 3.14
N ASP A 64 8.63 -19.21 1.95
CA ASP A 64 9.34 -19.44 0.68
C ASP A 64 10.43 -18.37 0.39
N GLY A 65 10.53 -17.34 1.24
CA GLY A 65 11.52 -16.28 1.13
C GLY A 65 11.22 -15.23 0.06
N THR A 66 10.04 -15.22 -0.56
CA THR A 66 9.58 -14.16 -1.46
C THR A 66 9.46 -12.82 -0.72
N ILE A 67 8.95 -12.85 0.51
CA ILE A 67 8.86 -11.70 1.41
C ILE A 67 10.13 -11.65 2.26
N LYS A 68 10.91 -10.59 2.07
CA LYS A 68 12.13 -10.33 2.85
C LYS A 68 12.01 -9.00 3.60
N PRO A 69 12.69 -8.84 4.75
CA PRO A 69 12.75 -7.56 5.43
C PRO A 69 13.28 -6.46 4.51
N ILE A 70 12.63 -5.30 4.54
CA ILE A 70 13.13 -4.10 3.87
C ILE A 70 14.14 -3.39 4.77
N GLN A 71 15.07 -2.63 4.18
CA GLN A 71 15.98 -1.77 4.93
C GLN A 71 15.18 -0.85 5.86
N ALA A 72 15.61 -0.70 7.11
CA ALA A 72 14.97 0.18 8.06
C ALA A 72 15.99 1.17 8.65
N LYS A 73 15.65 2.45 8.67
CA LYS A 73 16.37 3.47 9.44
C LYS A 73 15.69 3.63 10.80
N ILE A 74 16.42 3.31 11.85
CA ILE A 74 15.92 3.32 13.22
C ILE A 74 16.39 4.58 13.94
N PHE A 75 15.44 5.32 14.53
CA PHE A 75 15.68 6.47 15.38
C PHE A 75 15.37 6.08 16.84
N PRO A 76 16.09 6.63 17.84
CA PRO A 76 15.68 6.49 19.24
C PRO A 76 14.28 7.07 19.45
N LYS A 77 13.47 6.49 20.35
CA LYS A 77 12.15 7.04 20.76
C LYS A 77 12.18 8.52 21.13
N ALA A 78 13.27 9.00 21.72
CA ALA A 78 13.46 10.41 22.06
C ALA A 78 13.47 11.34 20.81
N ASN A 79 13.83 10.82 19.64
CA ASN A 79 13.97 11.56 18.39
C ASN A 79 12.75 11.39 17.47
N ILE A 80 11.54 11.24 18.04
CA ILE A 80 10.33 11.02 17.26
C ILE A 80 10.08 12.13 16.23
N GLU A 81 10.29 13.40 16.59
CA GLU A 81 10.09 14.54 15.70
C GLU A 81 11.04 14.49 14.48
N GLU A 82 12.31 14.14 14.74
CA GLU A 82 13.32 13.99 13.71
C GLU A 82 12.96 12.85 12.74
N ALA A 83 12.47 11.73 13.27
CA ALA A 83 12.02 10.60 12.47
C ALA A 83 10.88 10.98 11.51
N PHE A 84 9.90 11.76 11.98
CA PHE A 84 8.81 12.27 11.15
C PHE A 84 9.30 13.28 10.09
N LYS A 85 10.17 14.22 10.47
CA LYS A 85 10.78 15.17 9.52
C LYS A 85 11.57 14.45 8.43
N TYR A 86 12.35 13.43 8.82
CA TYR A 86 13.09 12.59 7.88
C TYR A 86 12.17 11.84 6.93
N MET A 87 11.10 11.22 7.44
CA MET A 87 10.09 10.53 6.63
C MET A 87 9.42 11.49 5.63
N ALA A 88 8.97 12.67 6.09
CA ALA A 88 8.28 13.67 5.28
C ALA A 88 9.16 14.25 4.16
N SER A 89 10.49 14.26 4.34
CA SER A 89 11.42 14.74 3.32
C SER A 89 11.48 13.87 2.05
N GLY A 90 10.94 12.64 2.08
CA GLY A 90 10.99 11.70 0.95
C GLY A 90 12.36 11.10 0.65
N LYS A 91 13.40 11.44 1.42
CA LYS A 91 14.79 10.96 1.21
C LYS A 91 15.04 9.54 1.73
N HIS A 92 14.06 8.89 2.33
CA HIS A 92 14.22 7.59 2.97
C HIS A 92 14.11 6.44 1.96
N ILE A 93 14.95 5.43 2.12
CA ILE A 93 14.84 4.15 1.43
C ILE A 93 14.37 3.11 2.46
N GLY A 94 13.28 2.41 2.14
CA GLY A 94 12.69 1.42 3.03
C GLY A 94 11.87 2.03 4.18
N LYS A 95 11.95 1.43 5.38
CA LYS A 95 11.11 1.81 6.53
C LYS A 95 11.81 2.81 7.44
N VAL A 96 11.08 3.77 7.99
CA VAL A 96 11.52 4.56 9.15
C VAL A 96 10.90 3.96 10.41
N GLY A 97 11.72 3.63 11.40
CA GLY A 97 11.32 2.97 12.64
C GLY A 97 11.83 3.69 13.89
N LEU A 98 11.26 3.34 15.04
CA LEU A 98 11.63 3.87 16.35
C LEU A 98 12.07 2.70 17.26
N CYS A 99 13.19 2.86 17.99
CA CYS A 99 13.63 1.92 19.04
C CYS A 99 13.47 2.50 20.45
#